data_AF-A0A9D2PGT6-F1
#
_entry.id   AF-A0A9D2PGT6-F1
#
_cell.length_a   1.000
_cell.length_b   1.000
_cell.length_c   1.000
_cell.angle_alpha   90.00
_cell.angle_beta   90.00
_cell.angle_gamma   90.00
#
_symmetry.space_group_name_H-M   'P 1'
#
loop_
_entity.id
_entity.type
_entity.pdbx_description
1 polymer ?
#
loop_
_entity_poly.entity_id
_entity_poly.type
_entity_poly.pdbx_seq_one_letter_code
_entity_poly.pdbx_strand_id
1 'polypeptide(L)'
;MSLEKIRQDYKSFNEAVKEIFGENAEITKRDYVYGGSINDSRKMSLSTGDIIFVKTNTIENKKFFETEIAGLKALDSVGKIGVPEILGSGTDQDKGVSFLILEYLESPSKIENYWEEFGHQLAGLHKAECSRFVPSDNGKERYGFLEDNFIGAGPQINTPKEKWVDFYRECRLLPQIKRAENYFDPDTMRKLDHLLERLESFLEEPDFPSLLHGDLWGGNVMCGSDGKAWIIDPAAYVGDFEADLAMTQLFGGFPTEFYSAYNEVNPISVDYPQKRDFYQLYHLLNHLNLFGRSYFGNVIRIIRKYV
;
A
#
# COMPACT_ATOMS: atom_id res chain seq x y z
N MET A 1 -9.42 -2.98 -26.87
CA MET A 1 -8.47 -4.11 -26.84
C MET A 1 -8.98 -5.08 -25.80
N SER A 2 -9.10 -6.36 -26.17
CA SER A 2 -9.62 -7.41 -25.32
C SER A 2 -8.78 -7.55 -24.06
N LEU A 3 -9.44 -7.74 -22.92
CA LEU A 3 -8.88 -8.36 -21.73
C LEU A 3 -8.43 -9.79 -22.10
N GLU A 4 -7.30 -9.91 -22.79
CA GLU A 4 -6.55 -11.16 -22.75
C GLU A 4 -6.31 -11.44 -21.28
N LYS A 5 -6.71 -12.63 -20.82
CA LYS A 5 -6.56 -13.04 -19.43
C LYS A 5 -5.08 -12.90 -19.08
N ILE A 6 -4.73 -11.86 -18.31
CA ILE A 6 -3.42 -11.72 -17.69
C ILE A 6 -3.12 -13.04 -17.02
N ARG A 7 -2.18 -13.80 -17.59
CA ARG A 7 -1.87 -15.12 -17.09
C ARG A 7 -1.03 -14.95 -15.82
N GLN A 8 -1.53 -15.55 -14.77
CA GLN A 8 -0.83 -15.67 -13.50
C GLN A 8 -0.25 -17.08 -13.42
N ASP A 9 0.71 -17.28 -12.53
CA ASP A 9 1.33 -18.58 -12.24
C ASP A 9 2.22 -19.17 -13.34
N TYR A 10 2.93 -18.31 -14.09
CA TYR A 10 4.02 -18.75 -14.96
C TYR A 10 5.04 -19.59 -14.19
N LYS A 11 5.62 -20.60 -14.85
CA LYS A 11 6.61 -21.52 -14.24
C LYS A 11 8.06 -21.16 -14.61
N SER A 12 8.22 -20.22 -15.53
CA SER A 12 9.50 -19.61 -15.87
C SER A 12 9.30 -18.14 -16.22
N PHE A 13 10.27 -17.31 -15.82
CA PHE A 13 10.28 -15.89 -16.23
C PHE A 13 10.48 -15.74 -17.74
N ASN A 14 11.31 -16.59 -18.36
CA ASN A 14 11.55 -16.54 -19.80
C ASN A 14 10.31 -16.98 -20.60
N GLU A 15 9.56 -17.97 -20.10
CA GLU A 15 8.26 -18.36 -20.66
C GLU A 15 7.29 -17.19 -20.63
N ALA A 16 7.18 -16.50 -19.48
CA ALA A 16 6.33 -15.32 -19.34
C ALA A 16 6.69 -14.23 -20.37
N VAL A 17 7.96 -13.88 -20.50
CA VAL A 17 8.42 -12.85 -21.46
C VAL A 17 8.06 -13.25 -22.89
N LYS A 18 8.27 -14.52 -23.28
CA LYS A 18 7.96 -14.98 -24.63
C LYS A 18 6.47 -15.03 -24.92
N GLU A 19 5.66 -15.44 -23.96
CA GLU A 19 4.21 -15.50 -24.15
C GLU A 19 3.58 -14.11 -24.23
N ILE A 20 4.07 -13.15 -23.42
CA ILE A 20 3.53 -11.78 -23.38
C ILE A 20 4.02 -10.95 -24.57
N PHE A 21 5.30 -11.04 -24.93
CA PHE A 21 5.94 -10.14 -25.91
C PHE A 21 6.33 -10.82 -27.23
N GLY A 22 6.09 -12.13 -27.36
CA GLY A 22 6.36 -12.93 -28.55
C GLY A 22 7.56 -13.88 -28.42
N GLU A 23 7.54 -14.98 -29.17
CA GLU A 23 8.49 -16.10 -29.02
C GLU A 23 9.98 -15.74 -29.15
N ASN A 24 10.29 -14.65 -29.86
CA ASN A 24 11.65 -14.13 -30.06
C ASN A 24 12.01 -12.99 -29.09
N ALA A 25 11.14 -12.68 -28.12
CA ALA A 25 11.40 -11.66 -27.11
C ALA A 25 12.54 -12.13 -26.19
N GLU A 26 13.56 -11.30 -26.09
CA GLU A 26 14.74 -11.52 -25.27
C GLU A 26 15.03 -10.28 -24.44
N ILE A 27 15.60 -10.48 -23.25
CA ILE A 27 16.00 -9.38 -22.37
C ILE A 27 17.35 -8.86 -22.84
N THR A 28 17.38 -7.65 -23.36
CA THR A 28 18.58 -7.00 -23.90
C THR A 28 19.32 -6.19 -22.84
N LYS A 29 18.61 -5.66 -21.83
CA LYS A 29 19.20 -4.87 -20.75
C LYS A 29 18.48 -5.09 -19.43
N ARG A 30 19.24 -5.01 -18.33
CA ARG A 30 18.74 -5.05 -16.94
C ARG A 30 19.38 -3.92 -16.15
N ASP A 31 18.58 -2.93 -15.75
CA ASP A 31 19.01 -1.83 -14.89
C ASP A 31 18.36 -1.96 -13.51
N TYR A 32 19.13 -1.71 -12.46
CA TYR A 32 18.59 -1.67 -11.10
C TYR A 32 17.76 -0.40 -10.91
N VAL A 33 16.59 -0.56 -10.29
CA VAL A 33 15.77 0.56 -9.82
C VAL A 33 15.87 0.59 -8.30
N TYR A 34 16.44 1.67 -7.79
CA TYR A 34 16.56 1.91 -6.35
C TYR A 34 15.22 2.43 -5.80
N GLY A 35 14.80 1.95 -4.62
CA GLY A 35 13.59 2.44 -3.94
C GLY A 35 12.93 1.40 -3.03
N GLY A 36 12.93 0.13 -3.43
CA GLY A 36 12.43 -0.98 -2.62
C GLY A 36 13.49 -1.51 -1.64
N SER A 37 13.10 -1.81 -0.40
CA SER A 37 13.99 -2.40 0.62
C SER A 37 13.86 -3.93 0.73
N ILE A 38 12.95 -4.55 -0.05
CA ILE A 38 12.48 -5.94 0.17
C ILE A 38 12.59 -6.78 -1.09
N ASN A 39 12.19 -6.24 -2.24
CA ASN A 39 12.21 -6.92 -3.53
C ASN A 39 13.37 -6.39 -4.39
N ASP A 40 14.01 -7.28 -5.15
CA ASP A 40 14.93 -6.89 -6.20
C ASP A 40 14.12 -6.37 -7.39
N SER A 41 14.26 -5.07 -7.66
CA SER A 41 13.44 -4.30 -8.59
C SER A 41 14.27 -3.84 -9.78
N ARG A 42 13.83 -4.20 -10.99
CA ARG A 42 14.59 -3.97 -12.22
C ARG A 42 13.74 -3.36 -13.31
N LYS A 43 14.33 -2.40 -14.02
CA LYS A 43 13.91 -1.98 -15.35
C LYS A 43 14.55 -2.93 -16.35
N MET A 44 13.76 -3.56 -17.20
CA MET A 44 14.29 -4.45 -18.24
C MET A 44 13.85 -3.96 -19.62
N SER A 45 14.78 -3.92 -20.56
CA SER A 45 14.52 -3.65 -21.98
C SER A 45 14.46 -4.98 -22.74
N LEU A 46 13.50 -5.10 -23.64
CA LEU A 46 13.30 -6.28 -24.47
C LEU A 46 13.80 -6.04 -25.91
N SER A 47 14.08 -7.13 -26.64
CA SER A 47 14.48 -7.10 -28.06
C SER A 47 13.40 -6.54 -28.99
N THR A 48 12.15 -6.57 -28.53
CA THR A 48 10.97 -6.01 -29.20
C THR A 48 10.90 -4.49 -29.13
N GLY A 49 11.68 -3.86 -28.24
CA GLY A 49 11.62 -2.42 -27.95
C GLY A 49 10.81 -2.09 -26.69
N ASP A 50 10.07 -3.05 -26.13
CA ASP A 50 9.30 -2.87 -24.90
C ASP A 50 10.19 -2.68 -23.68
N ILE A 51 9.66 -1.97 -22.68
CA ILE A 51 10.29 -1.75 -21.39
C ILE A 51 9.33 -2.21 -20.29
N ILE A 52 9.81 -3.07 -19.41
CA ILE A 52 9.03 -3.64 -18.31
C ILE A 52 9.69 -3.34 -16.97
N PHE A 53 8.86 -3.30 -15.93
CA PHE A 53 9.30 -3.29 -14.55
C PHE A 53 9.10 -4.67 -13.94
N VAL A 54 10.15 -5.20 -13.33
CA VAL A 54 10.13 -6.56 -12.77
C VAL A 54 10.55 -6.51 -11.32
N LYS A 55 9.69 -7.04 -10.46
CA LYS A 55 10.03 -7.34 -9.07
C LYS A 55 10.32 -8.82 -8.94
N THR A 56 11.37 -9.17 -8.20
CA THR A 56 11.71 -10.55 -7.85
C THR A 56 11.98 -10.69 -6.35
N ASN A 57 11.63 -11.86 -5.82
CA ASN A 57 11.95 -12.28 -4.46
C ASN A 57 12.21 -13.81 -4.45
N THR A 58 12.54 -14.40 -3.31
CA THR A 58 12.64 -15.86 -3.19
C THR A 58 11.32 -16.53 -3.54
N ILE A 59 11.38 -17.79 -3.96
CA ILE A 59 10.21 -18.51 -4.47
C ILE A 59 9.11 -18.69 -3.41
N GLU A 60 9.48 -18.78 -2.14
CA GLU A 60 8.56 -18.90 -1.00
C GLU A 60 7.72 -17.63 -0.82
N ASN A 61 8.23 -16.48 -1.28
CA ASN A 61 7.58 -15.18 -1.18
C ASN A 61 6.60 -14.91 -2.34
N LYS A 62 6.16 -15.94 -3.08
CA LYS A 62 5.12 -15.80 -4.12
C LYS A 62 3.88 -15.03 -3.65
N LYS A 63 3.48 -15.21 -2.38
CA LYS A 63 2.30 -14.55 -1.80
C LYS A 63 2.43 -13.02 -1.73
N PHE A 64 3.65 -12.47 -1.67
CA PHE A 64 3.86 -11.02 -1.77
C PHE A 64 3.30 -10.48 -3.08
N PHE A 65 3.63 -11.12 -4.20
CA PHE A 65 3.18 -10.66 -5.52
C PHE A 65 1.70 -10.96 -5.76
N GLU A 66 1.17 -12.08 -5.29
CA GLU A 66 -0.27 -12.37 -5.39
C GLU A 66 -1.12 -11.30 -4.69
N THR A 67 -0.72 -10.90 -3.48
CA THR A 67 -1.45 -9.91 -2.69
C THR A 67 -1.24 -8.48 -3.19
N GLU A 68 -0.04 -8.14 -3.68
CA GLU A 68 0.20 -6.88 -4.37
C GLU A 68 -0.68 -6.74 -5.63
N ILE A 69 -0.77 -7.82 -6.43
CA ILE A 69 -1.67 -7.87 -7.59
C ILE A 69 -3.13 -7.68 -7.16
N ALA A 70 -3.58 -8.30 -6.07
CA ALA A 70 -4.93 -8.11 -5.56
C ALA A 70 -5.20 -6.65 -5.18
N GLY A 71 -4.22 -5.99 -4.54
CA GLY A 71 -4.29 -4.56 -4.22
C GLY A 71 -4.34 -3.67 -5.46
N LEU A 72 -3.43 -3.87 -6.42
CA LEU A 72 -3.39 -3.13 -7.68
C LEU A 72 -4.70 -3.28 -8.45
N LYS A 73 -5.23 -4.50 -8.58
CA LYS A 73 -6.53 -4.75 -9.23
C LYS A 73 -7.69 -4.07 -8.52
N ALA A 74 -7.69 -4.04 -7.18
CA ALA A 74 -8.75 -3.37 -6.43
C ALA A 74 -8.74 -1.86 -6.71
N LEU A 75 -7.57 -1.23 -6.65
CA LEU A 75 -7.39 0.20 -6.92
C LEU A 75 -7.75 0.55 -8.38
N ASP A 76 -7.26 -0.23 -9.35
CA ASP A 76 -7.55 -0.06 -10.77
C ASP A 76 -9.07 -0.13 -11.06
N SER A 77 -9.76 -1.10 -10.44
CA SER A 77 -11.19 -1.33 -10.68
C SER A 77 -12.11 -0.17 -10.27
N VAL A 78 -11.58 0.82 -9.54
CA VAL A 78 -12.31 2.05 -9.18
C VAL A 78 -12.20 3.09 -10.31
N GLY A 79 -11.12 3.07 -11.10
CA GLY A 79 -10.95 3.91 -12.28
C GLY A 79 -10.79 5.40 -11.98
N LYS A 80 -10.25 5.75 -10.80
CA LYS A 80 -10.08 7.13 -10.33
C LYS A 80 -8.63 7.61 -10.30
N ILE A 81 -7.68 6.70 -10.19
CA ILE A 81 -6.25 6.98 -10.11
C ILE A 81 -5.49 5.93 -10.93
N GLY A 82 -4.33 6.30 -11.47
CA GLY A 82 -3.50 5.38 -12.23
C GLY A 82 -2.81 4.36 -11.34
N VAL A 83 -2.68 3.13 -11.83
CA VAL A 83 -1.82 2.08 -11.26
C VAL A 83 -1.15 1.31 -12.40
N PRO A 84 0.03 0.73 -12.21
CA PRO A 84 0.70 -0.05 -13.25
C PRO A 84 -0.16 -1.22 -13.73
N GLU A 85 -0.26 -1.38 -15.05
CA GLU A 85 -0.75 -2.58 -15.71
C GLU A 85 0.05 -3.80 -15.25
N ILE A 86 -0.67 -4.84 -14.88
CA ILE A 86 -0.10 -6.13 -14.50
C ILE A 86 0.06 -6.98 -15.75
N LEU A 87 1.30 -7.21 -16.17
CA LEU A 87 1.61 -7.96 -17.38
C LEU A 87 1.69 -9.47 -17.12
N GLY A 88 2.18 -9.86 -15.94
CA GLY A 88 2.22 -11.28 -15.55
C GLY A 88 2.90 -11.52 -14.20
N SER A 89 2.71 -12.71 -13.64
CA SER A 89 3.39 -13.12 -12.40
C SER A 89 3.61 -14.63 -12.37
N GLY A 90 4.56 -15.07 -11.54
CA GLY A 90 4.85 -16.49 -11.44
C GLY A 90 6.05 -16.83 -10.56
N THR A 91 6.56 -18.02 -10.78
CA THR A 91 7.74 -18.58 -10.12
C THR A 91 8.69 -19.13 -11.16
N ASP A 92 9.99 -19.06 -10.93
CA ASP A 92 11.03 -19.69 -11.74
C ASP A 92 11.79 -20.66 -10.83
N GLN A 93 11.43 -21.96 -10.92
CA GLN A 93 11.94 -23.02 -10.03
C GLN A 93 13.44 -23.20 -10.15
N ASP A 94 13.97 -23.14 -11.38
CA ASP A 94 15.40 -23.31 -11.65
C ASP A 94 16.23 -22.19 -11.02
N LYS A 95 15.66 -20.99 -10.89
CA LYS A 95 16.30 -19.83 -10.25
C LYS A 95 15.92 -19.65 -8.78
N GLY A 96 14.95 -20.40 -8.27
CA GLY A 96 14.47 -20.28 -6.89
C GLY A 96 13.82 -18.92 -6.59
N VAL A 97 13.15 -18.30 -7.56
CA VAL A 97 12.52 -16.97 -7.40
C VAL A 97 11.03 -16.96 -7.70
N SER A 98 10.33 -16.01 -7.10
CA SER A 98 9.01 -15.54 -7.53
C SER A 98 9.16 -14.18 -8.22
N PHE A 99 8.22 -13.82 -9.10
CA PHE A 99 8.29 -12.57 -9.84
C PHE A 99 6.92 -11.95 -10.15
N LEU A 100 6.92 -10.64 -10.32
CA LEU A 100 5.83 -9.81 -10.83
C LEU A 100 6.37 -8.92 -11.96
N ILE A 101 5.67 -8.92 -13.08
CA ILE A 101 5.95 -8.12 -14.27
C ILE A 101 4.85 -7.06 -14.37
N LEU A 102 5.26 -5.81 -14.33
CA LEU A 102 4.39 -4.64 -14.47
C LEU A 102 4.85 -3.82 -15.68
N GLU A 103 3.95 -2.97 -16.19
CA GLU A 103 4.37 -1.91 -17.09
C GLU A 103 5.42 -1.01 -16.43
N TYR A 104 6.35 -0.52 -17.23
CA TYR A 104 7.32 0.46 -16.74
C TYR A 104 6.77 1.87 -16.92
N LEU A 105 6.54 2.57 -15.81
CA LEU A 105 6.05 3.94 -15.82
C LEU A 105 7.20 4.93 -16.03
N GLU A 106 7.08 5.76 -17.07
CA GLU A 106 7.95 6.92 -17.26
C GLU A 106 7.33 8.16 -16.61
N SER A 107 7.98 8.67 -15.55
CA SER A 107 7.55 9.90 -14.90
C SER A 107 8.19 11.11 -15.58
N PRO A 108 7.41 12.04 -16.17
CA PRO A 108 7.95 13.32 -16.58
C PRO A 108 8.41 14.13 -15.37
N SER A 109 9.28 15.11 -15.62
CA SER A 109 9.92 15.88 -14.54
C SER A 109 8.94 16.81 -13.81
N LYS A 110 7.95 17.38 -14.52
CA LYS A 110 6.89 18.23 -13.97
C LYS A 110 5.68 18.24 -14.88
N ILE A 111 4.49 18.22 -14.28
CA ILE A 111 3.22 18.53 -14.94
C ILE A 111 2.54 19.61 -14.12
N GLU A 112 1.98 20.61 -14.81
CA GLU A 112 1.21 21.70 -14.19
C GLU A 112 -0.03 21.11 -13.49
N ASN A 113 -0.34 21.59 -12.28
CA ASN A 113 -1.50 21.17 -11.47
C ASN A 113 -1.53 19.70 -11.00
N TYR A 114 -0.44 18.94 -11.17
CA TYR A 114 -0.36 17.53 -10.73
C TYR A 114 -0.88 17.28 -9.31
N TRP A 115 -0.50 18.13 -8.35
CA TRP A 115 -0.87 17.93 -6.95
C TRP A 115 -2.36 18.16 -6.68
N GLU A 116 -2.97 19.14 -7.35
CA GLU A 116 -4.40 19.40 -7.26
C GLU A 116 -5.19 18.22 -7.84
N GLU A 117 -4.83 17.80 -9.05
CA GLU A 117 -5.44 16.65 -9.72
C GLU A 117 -5.27 15.37 -8.89
N PHE A 118 -4.08 15.14 -8.31
CA PHE A 118 -3.85 14.00 -7.43
C PHE A 118 -4.77 14.05 -6.20
N GLY A 119 -4.94 15.22 -5.58
CA GLY A 119 -5.85 15.40 -4.45
C GLY A 119 -7.29 14.99 -4.79
N HIS A 120 -7.80 15.45 -5.94
CA HIS A 120 -9.14 15.09 -6.42
C HIS A 120 -9.26 13.61 -6.79
N GLN A 121 -8.24 13.03 -7.46
CA GLN A 121 -8.22 11.62 -7.84
C GLN A 121 -8.22 10.68 -6.63
N LEU A 122 -7.38 10.96 -5.63
CA LEU A 122 -7.34 10.18 -4.40
C LEU A 122 -8.64 10.31 -3.62
N ALA A 123 -9.22 11.51 -3.53
CA ALA A 123 -10.51 11.69 -2.88
C ALA A 123 -11.62 10.93 -3.62
N GLY A 124 -11.59 10.94 -4.96
CA GLY A 124 -12.50 10.16 -5.80
C GLY A 124 -12.37 8.65 -5.60
N LEU A 125 -11.15 8.14 -5.43
CA LEU A 125 -10.88 6.74 -5.06
C LEU A 125 -11.52 6.41 -3.70
N HIS A 126 -11.22 7.21 -2.67
CA HIS A 126 -11.71 6.96 -1.31
C HIS A 126 -13.24 7.07 -1.20
N LYS A 127 -13.87 7.94 -2.00
CA LYS A 127 -15.32 8.11 -2.01
C LYS A 127 -16.07 6.99 -2.73
N ALA A 128 -15.39 6.17 -3.51
CA ALA A 128 -16.02 5.13 -4.31
C ALA A 128 -16.57 3.98 -3.46
N GLU A 129 -17.54 3.26 -4.03
CA GLU A 129 -18.09 2.04 -3.42
C GLU A 129 -16.99 0.99 -3.25
N CYS A 130 -16.85 0.44 -2.04
CA CYS A 130 -15.76 -0.47 -1.69
C CYS A 130 -16.19 -1.72 -0.90
N SER A 131 -17.49 -1.93 -0.65
CA SER A 131 -17.99 -3.08 0.14
C SER A 131 -17.63 -4.42 -0.50
N ARG A 132 -17.53 -4.46 -1.84
CA ARG A 132 -17.10 -5.66 -2.59
C ARG A 132 -15.71 -6.17 -2.22
N PHE A 133 -14.88 -5.35 -1.56
CA PHE A 133 -13.53 -5.73 -1.14
C PHE A 133 -13.48 -6.27 0.29
N VAL A 134 -14.60 -6.28 1.01
CA VAL A 134 -14.70 -6.78 2.39
C VAL A 134 -15.63 -7.99 2.41
N PRO A 135 -15.10 -9.22 2.50
CA PRO A 135 -15.92 -10.42 2.66
C PRO A 135 -16.79 -10.31 3.91
N SER A 136 -18.09 -10.46 3.76
CA SER A 136 -19.05 -10.38 4.87
C SER A 136 -20.19 -11.37 4.66
N ASP A 137 -20.27 -12.39 5.51
CA ASP A 137 -21.32 -13.42 5.43
C ASP A 137 -22.70 -12.87 5.85
N ASN A 138 -22.71 -11.89 6.74
CA ASN A 138 -23.92 -11.33 7.35
C ASN A 138 -24.24 -9.89 6.88
N GLY A 139 -23.38 -9.30 6.04
CA GLY A 139 -23.50 -7.95 5.49
C GLY A 139 -23.12 -6.80 6.43
N LYS A 140 -22.52 -7.08 7.60
CA LYS A 140 -22.19 -6.06 8.61
C LYS A 140 -20.72 -5.64 8.60
N GLU A 141 -19.81 -6.50 8.18
CA GLU A 141 -18.39 -6.15 8.15
C GLU A 141 -18.12 -5.12 7.05
N ARG A 142 -17.47 -4.00 7.42
CA ARG A 142 -17.24 -2.84 6.55
C ARG A 142 -15.76 -2.53 6.37
N TYR A 143 -14.90 -3.10 7.21
CA TYR A 143 -13.46 -2.87 7.22
C TYR A 143 -12.71 -4.19 7.11
N GLY A 144 -11.56 -4.17 6.44
CA GLY A 144 -10.80 -5.37 6.09
C GLY A 144 -10.43 -5.39 4.62
N PHE A 145 -10.11 -6.56 4.11
CA PHE A 145 -9.82 -6.75 2.70
C PHE A 145 -10.12 -8.18 2.27
N LEU A 146 -9.95 -8.45 0.98
CA LEU A 146 -10.17 -9.76 0.38
C LEU A 146 -9.34 -10.86 1.04
N GLU A 147 -8.12 -10.53 1.47
CA GLU A 147 -7.21 -11.41 2.17
C GLU A 147 -6.14 -10.63 2.94
N ASP A 148 -5.45 -11.33 3.86
CA ASP A 148 -4.23 -10.84 4.49
C ASP A 148 -3.16 -10.57 3.43
N ASN A 149 -2.41 -9.48 3.61
CA ASN A 149 -1.36 -9.06 2.70
C ASN A 149 -0.12 -8.60 3.49
N PHE A 150 0.66 -7.67 2.95
CA PHE A 150 1.91 -7.22 3.54
C PHE A 150 2.02 -5.71 3.59
N ILE A 151 2.72 -5.20 4.60
CA ILE A 151 3.12 -3.80 4.76
C ILE A 151 4.64 -3.74 4.87
N GLY A 152 5.31 -3.42 3.76
CA GLY A 152 6.72 -3.79 3.62
C GLY A 152 6.88 -5.31 3.75
N ALA A 153 7.85 -5.79 4.53
CA ALA A 153 8.09 -7.23 4.69
C ALA A 153 7.26 -7.87 5.83
N GLY A 154 6.44 -7.07 6.51
CA GLY A 154 5.60 -7.52 7.62
C GLY A 154 4.23 -8.00 7.15
N PRO A 155 3.66 -9.06 7.75
CA PRO A 155 2.27 -9.43 7.47
C PRO A 155 1.32 -8.32 7.93
N GLN A 156 0.27 -8.09 7.16
CA GLN A 156 -0.85 -7.20 7.45
C GLN A 156 -2.13 -8.02 7.47
N ILE A 157 -2.77 -8.08 8.64
CA ILE A 157 -4.01 -8.83 8.87
C ILE A 157 -5.18 -8.00 8.34
N ASN A 158 -6.11 -8.61 7.62
CA ASN A 158 -7.26 -7.96 7.00
C ASN A 158 -8.58 -8.66 7.31
N THR A 159 -8.61 -9.49 8.36
CA THR A 159 -9.84 -10.10 8.89
C THR A 159 -10.96 -9.07 8.99
N PRO A 160 -12.11 -9.31 8.33
CA PRO A 160 -13.22 -8.37 8.30
C PRO A 160 -13.77 -8.01 9.69
N LYS A 161 -14.15 -6.74 9.86
CA LYS A 161 -14.76 -6.20 11.09
C LYS A 161 -15.87 -5.21 10.78
N GLU A 162 -16.85 -5.15 11.68
CA GLU A 162 -17.98 -4.20 11.60
C GLU A 162 -17.56 -2.77 11.94
N LYS A 163 -16.74 -2.59 12.99
CA LYS A 163 -16.33 -1.27 13.49
C LYS A 163 -14.88 -0.96 13.14
N TRP A 164 -14.61 0.30 12.83
CA TRP A 164 -13.26 0.75 12.48
C TRP A 164 -12.28 0.59 13.63
N VAL A 165 -12.67 1.00 14.84
CA VAL A 165 -11.80 0.94 16.02
C VAL A 165 -11.35 -0.49 16.34
N ASP A 166 -12.24 -1.48 16.15
CA ASP A 166 -11.93 -2.89 16.41
C ASP A 166 -10.96 -3.43 15.35
N PHE A 167 -11.20 -3.09 14.07
CA PHE A 167 -10.26 -3.39 12.99
C PHE A 167 -8.88 -2.78 13.25
N TYR A 168 -8.83 -1.50 13.56
CA TYR A 168 -7.57 -0.79 13.75
C TYR A 168 -6.81 -1.29 14.98
N ARG A 169 -7.53 -1.60 16.08
CA ARG A 169 -6.93 -2.21 17.28
C ARG A 169 -6.32 -3.58 16.97
N GLU A 170 -7.12 -4.49 16.44
CA GLU A 170 -6.78 -5.91 16.34
C GLU A 170 -5.92 -6.26 15.12
N CYS A 171 -6.12 -5.56 14.01
CA CYS A 171 -5.50 -5.89 12.71
C CYS A 171 -4.38 -4.92 12.32
N ARG A 172 -4.21 -3.78 13.03
CA ARG A 172 -3.13 -2.81 12.79
C ARG A 172 -2.20 -2.67 13.98
N LEU A 173 -2.65 -2.04 15.08
CA LEU A 173 -1.76 -1.69 16.20
C LEU A 173 -1.28 -2.92 16.98
N LEU A 174 -2.18 -3.79 17.43
CA LEU A 174 -1.83 -4.92 18.29
C LEU A 174 -0.80 -5.88 17.65
N PRO A 175 -0.90 -6.28 16.37
CA PRO A 175 0.12 -7.12 15.72
C PRO A 175 1.49 -6.46 15.67
N GLN A 176 1.55 -5.15 15.40
CA GLN A 176 2.81 -4.42 15.33
C GLN A 176 3.45 -4.23 16.70
N ILE A 177 2.65 -3.95 17.74
CA ILE A 177 3.11 -3.87 19.14
C ILE A 177 3.70 -5.20 19.60
N LYS A 178 3.00 -6.32 19.35
CA LYS A 178 3.49 -7.65 19.69
C LYS A 178 4.83 -7.97 19.02
N ARG A 179 4.97 -7.65 17.73
CA ARG A 179 6.25 -7.85 17.02
C ARG A 179 7.37 -6.96 17.56
N ALA A 180 7.03 -5.77 18.05
CA ALA A 180 7.98 -4.81 18.60
C ALA A 180 8.22 -4.99 20.12
N GLU A 181 7.66 -6.01 20.77
CA GLU A 181 7.65 -6.14 22.24
C GLU A 181 9.04 -6.06 22.87
N ASN A 182 10.06 -6.60 22.21
CA ASN A 182 11.45 -6.59 22.66
C ASN A 182 12.10 -5.19 22.70
N TYR A 183 11.46 -4.18 22.09
CA TYR A 183 11.89 -2.79 22.19
C TYR A 183 11.33 -2.09 23.42
N PHE A 184 10.28 -2.62 24.05
CA PHE A 184 9.52 -1.94 25.10
C PHE A 184 9.85 -2.48 26.49
N ASP A 185 9.99 -1.57 27.45
CA ASP A 185 10.04 -1.94 28.86
C ASP A 185 8.62 -2.21 29.40
N PRO A 186 8.49 -2.82 30.59
CA PRO A 186 7.17 -3.12 31.17
C PRO A 186 6.29 -1.88 31.38
N ASP A 187 6.87 -0.70 31.55
CA ASP A 187 6.13 0.54 31.70
C ASP A 187 5.52 1.03 30.38
N THR A 188 6.29 0.95 29.31
CA THR A 188 5.83 1.25 27.95
C THR A 188 4.76 0.28 27.50
N MET A 189 4.91 -1.02 27.82
CA MET A 189 3.88 -2.02 27.53
C MET A 189 2.56 -1.69 28.22
N ARG A 190 2.57 -1.35 29.53
CA ARG A 190 1.34 -0.92 30.23
C ARG A 190 0.69 0.31 29.60
N LYS A 191 1.49 1.27 29.14
CA LYS A 191 0.98 2.47 28.45
C LYS A 191 0.34 2.11 27.11
N LEU A 192 0.94 1.19 26.36
CA LEU A 192 0.36 0.68 25.11
C LEU A 192 -0.95 -0.06 25.36
N ASP A 193 -1.03 -0.89 26.40
CA ASP A 193 -2.27 -1.57 26.78
C ASP A 193 -3.38 -0.54 27.11
N HIS A 194 -3.06 0.46 27.92
CA HIS A 194 -3.99 1.56 28.25
C HIS A 194 -4.45 2.36 27.03
N LEU A 195 -3.58 2.57 26.04
CA LEU A 195 -3.94 3.20 24.76
C LEU A 195 -4.90 2.34 23.95
N LEU A 196 -4.64 1.03 23.86
CA LEU A 196 -5.49 0.11 23.10
C LEU A 196 -6.88 -0.02 23.73
N GLU A 197 -6.96 -0.03 25.06
CA GLU A 197 -8.23 -0.04 25.80
C GLU A 197 -9.05 1.23 25.53
N ARG A 198 -8.39 2.39 25.40
CA ARG A 198 -9.04 3.69 25.22
C ARG A 198 -9.13 4.15 23.76
N LEU A 199 -8.82 3.29 22.81
CA LEU A 199 -8.70 3.67 21.39
C LEU A 199 -9.97 4.30 20.82
N GLU A 200 -11.15 3.88 21.31
CA GLU A 200 -12.46 4.44 20.94
C GLU A 200 -12.64 5.91 21.33
N SER A 201 -11.86 6.42 22.29
CA SER A 201 -11.86 7.84 22.66
C SER A 201 -10.97 8.71 21.76
N PHE A 202 -10.24 8.09 20.82
CA PHE A 202 -9.28 8.76 19.95
C PHE A 202 -9.56 8.55 18.46
N LEU A 203 -10.23 7.45 18.11
CA LEU A 203 -10.62 7.09 16.75
C LEU A 203 -12.13 6.98 16.67
N GLU A 204 -12.75 8.00 16.10
CA GLU A 204 -14.17 7.95 15.72
C GLU A 204 -14.38 7.04 14.50
N GLU A 205 -15.60 6.52 14.38
CA GLU A 205 -16.02 5.79 13.20
C GLU A 205 -16.03 6.74 11.99
N PRO A 206 -15.40 6.38 10.86
CA PRO A 206 -15.42 7.23 9.67
C PRO A 206 -16.82 7.26 9.05
N ASP A 207 -17.19 8.40 8.46
CA ASP A 207 -18.49 8.60 7.79
C ASP A 207 -18.79 7.51 6.75
N PHE A 208 -17.74 7.04 6.06
CA PHE A 208 -17.80 5.96 5.09
C PHE A 208 -16.49 5.16 5.04
N PRO A 209 -16.55 3.84 4.82
CA PRO A 209 -15.37 3.05 4.53
C PRO A 209 -14.78 3.47 3.18
N SER A 210 -13.46 3.41 3.06
CA SER A 210 -12.73 3.81 1.86
C SER A 210 -11.73 2.74 1.48
N LEU A 211 -11.60 2.42 0.20
CA LEU A 211 -10.49 1.59 -0.30
C LEU A 211 -9.21 2.42 -0.23
N LEU A 212 -8.24 1.97 0.56
CA LEU A 212 -6.98 2.65 0.80
C LEU A 212 -5.85 2.03 -0.03
N HIS A 213 -4.86 2.84 -0.37
CA HIS A 213 -3.56 2.38 -0.82
C HIS A 213 -2.82 1.63 0.30
N GLY A 214 -2.86 2.15 1.53
CA GLY A 214 -2.36 1.50 2.74
C GLY A 214 -0.87 1.69 3.02
N ASP A 215 -0.08 2.18 2.06
CA ASP A 215 1.31 2.60 2.24
C ASP A 215 1.63 3.87 1.42
N LEU A 216 0.77 4.89 1.50
CA LEU A 216 0.84 6.05 0.60
C LEU A 216 1.83 7.12 1.11
N TRP A 217 3.05 7.11 0.58
CA TRP A 217 4.08 8.13 0.85
C TRP A 217 4.78 8.56 -0.45
N GLY A 218 5.67 9.55 -0.37
CA GLY A 218 6.31 10.14 -1.55
C GLY A 218 7.07 9.16 -2.46
N GLY A 219 7.51 8.00 -1.93
CA GLY A 219 8.15 6.96 -2.73
C GLY A 219 7.18 6.09 -3.55
N ASN A 220 5.89 6.11 -3.22
CA ASN A 220 4.85 5.26 -3.81
C ASN A 220 3.89 6.05 -4.72
N VAL A 221 4.27 7.28 -5.09
CA VAL A 221 3.50 8.13 -6.00
C VAL A 221 4.37 8.57 -7.17
N MET A 222 3.81 8.55 -8.36
CA MET A 222 4.48 8.92 -9.59
C MET A 222 3.58 9.83 -10.41
N CYS A 223 4.19 10.76 -11.13
CA CYS A 223 3.47 11.56 -12.11
C CYS A 223 3.40 10.77 -13.41
N GLY A 224 2.20 10.52 -13.94
CA GLY A 224 2.02 9.87 -15.22
C GLY A 224 2.35 10.79 -16.38
N SER A 225 2.72 10.23 -17.53
CA SER A 225 2.83 10.99 -18.78
C SER A 225 1.48 11.56 -19.25
N ASP A 226 0.38 11.02 -18.75
CA ASP A 226 -0.99 11.47 -18.98
C ASP A 226 -1.46 12.59 -18.04
N GLY A 227 -0.59 13.07 -17.14
CA GLY A 227 -0.92 14.11 -16.16
C GLY A 227 -1.58 13.61 -14.89
N LYS A 228 -1.90 12.31 -14.79
CA LYS A 228 -2.56 11.74 -13.62
C LYS A 228 -1.56 11.34 -12.55
N ALA A 229 -2.06 11.14 -11.34
CA ALA A 229 -1.33 10.44 -10.31
C ALA A 229 -1.34 8.95 -10.57
N TRP A 230 -0.17 8.34 -10.41
CA TRP A 230 0.03 6.91 -10.47
C TRP A 230 0.54 6.44 -9.12
N ILE A 231 -0.15 5.48 -8.52
CA ILE A 231 0.24 4.91 -7.23
C ILE A 231 0.77 3.48 -7.42
N ILE A 232 1.81 3.14 -6.67
CA ILE A 232 2.55 1.89 -6.77
C ILE A 232 2.75 1.27 -5.40
N ASP A 233 2.99 -0.04 -5.35
CA ASP A 233 3.35 -0.78 -4.14
C ASP A 233 2.27 -0.72 -3.03
N PRO A 234 0.99 -1.06 -3.34
CA PRO A 234 -0.08 -0.94 -2.37
C PRO A 234 -0.02 -2.03 -1.29
N ALA A 235 -0.40 -1.62 -0.07
CA ALA A 235 -0.77 -2.50 1.04
C ALA A 235 -2.28 -2.40 1.26
N ALA A 236 -3.07 -2.59 0.19
CA ALA A 236 -4.46 -2.16 0.12
C ALA A 236 -5.38 -2.82 1.16
N TYR A 237 -6.35 -2.04 1.66
CA TYR A 237 -7.44 -2.51 2.50
C TYR A 237 -8.56 -1.46 2.55
N VAL A 238 -9.72 -1.83 3.08
CA VAL A 238 -10.83 -0.92 3.34
C VAL A 238 -10.77 -0.41 4.78
N GLY A 239 -10.71 0.91 4.95
CA GLY A 239 -10.47 1.59 6.23
C GLY A 239 -10.97 3.03 6.27
N ASP A 240 -10.45 3.80 7.24
CA ASP A 240 -10.59 5.26 7.28
C ASP A 240 -9.62 5.92 6.30
N PHE A 241 -10.13 6.74 5.37
CA PHE A 241 -9.32 7.45 4.36
C PHE A 241 -8.24 8.36 4.96
N GLU A 242 -8.44 8.82 6.19
CA GLU A 242 -7.48 9.66 6.88
C GLU A 242 -6.18 8.91 7.22
N ALA A 243 -6.19 7.58 7.21
CA ALA A 243 -4.98 6.76 7.38
C ALA A 243 -3.99 6.94 6.22
N ASP A 244 -4.47 6.96 4.97
CA ASP A 244 -3.61 7.24 3.81
C ASP A 244 -3.07 8.68 3.88
N LEU A 245 -3.92 9.66 4.21
CA LEU A 245 -3.46 11.05 4.38
C LEU A 245 -2.38 11.17 5.45
N ALA A 246 -2.56 10.49 6.59
CA ALA A 246 -1.59 10.48 7.67
C ALA A 246 -0.25 9.87 7.25
N MET A 247 -0.26 8.85 6.39
CA MET A 247 0.95 8.26 5.83
C MET A 247 1.69 9.23 4.90
N THR A 248 0.97 10.00 4.07
CA THR A 248 1.61 11.01 3.19
C THR A 248 2.43 12.04 3.99
N GLN A 249 1.97 12.36 5.21
CA GLN A 249 2.57 13.36 6.08
C GLN A 249 3.73 12.84 6.93
N LEU A 250 3.96 11.52 6.98
CA LEU A 250 4.94 10.93 7.89
C LEU A 250 6.39 11.19 7.43
N PHE A 251 6.63 11.17 6.11
CA PHE A 251 7.97 11.27 5.51
C PHE A 251 8.11 12.45 4.53
N GLY A 252 7.75 13.64 4.99
CA GLY A 252 7.99 14.90 4.26
C GLY A 252 6.73 15.64 3.82
N GLY A 253 5.58 14.96 3.74
CA GLY A 253 4.32 15.57 3.33
C GLY A 253 4.25 15.85 1.83
N PHE A 254 3.02 16.08 1.37
CA PHE A 254 2.76 16.62 0.04
C PHE A 254 2.54 18.15 0.11
N PRO A 255 2.52 18.85 -1.03
CA PRO A 255 2.21 20.28 -1.06
C PRO A 255 0.79 20.59 -0.58
N THR A 256 0.55 21.82 -0.14
CA THR A 256 -0.74 22.26 0.42
C THR A 256 -1.87 22.16 -0.60
N GLU A 257 -1.57 22.33 -1.88
CA GLU A 257 -2.50 22.23 -3.01
C GLU A 257 -3.15 20.84 -3.06
N PHE A 258 -2.38 19.78 -2.82
CA PHE A 258 -2.90 18.41 -2.75
C PHE A 258 -3.93 18.24 -1.63
N TYR A 259 -3.59 18.68 -0.41
CA TYR A 259 -4.49 18.54 0.73
C TYR A 259 -5.74 19.41 0.60
N SER A 260 -5.61 20.59 -0.01
CA SER A 260 -6.73 21.49 -0.27
C SER A 260 -7.71 20.86 -1.26
N ALA A 261 -7.21 20.37 -2.40
CA ALA A 261 -8.01 19.68 -3.41
C ALA A 261 -8.68 18.41 -2.87
N TYR A 262 -7.96 17.60 -2.07
CA TYR A 262 -8.55 16.43 -1.42
C TYR A 262 -9.73 16.82 -0.52
N ASN A 263 -9.54 17.84 0.32
CA ASN A 263 -10.50 18.27 1.33
C ASN A 263 -11.78 18.89 0.74
N GLU A 264 -11.75 19.36 -0.52
CA GLU A 264 -12.95 19.82 -1.24
C GLU A 264 -13.97 18.70 -1.48
N VAL A 265 -13.48 17.47 -1.69
CA VAL A 265 -14.31 16.30 -2.03
C VAL A 265 -14.63 15.49 -0.77
N ASN A 266 -13.63 15.23 0.07
CA ASN A 266 -13.75 14.49 1.31
C ASN A 266 -13.23 15.37 2.46
N PRO A 267 -14.11 16.12 3.15
CA PRO A 267 -13.71 16.96 4.28
C PRO A 267 -12.99 16.15 5.35
N ILE A 268 -11.80 16.61 5.72
CA ILE A 268 -10.97 16.03 6.78
C ILE A 268 -11.60 16.40 8.13
N SER A 269 -11.70 15.42 9.02
CA SER A 269 -12.34 15.57 10.32
C SER A 269 -11.59 16.56 11.23
N VAL A 270 -12.32 17.20 12.14
CA VAL A 270 -11.73 18.13 13.12
C VAL A 270 -10.74 17.44 14.06
N ASP A 271 -10.95 16.14 14.30
CA ASP A 271 -10.11 15.30 15.16
C ASP A 271 -8.93 14.67 14.40
N TYR A 272 -8.77 14.97 13.12
CA TYR A 272 -7.68 14.46 12.29
C TYR A 272 -6.29 14.64 12.93
N PRO A 273 -5.91 15.74 13.59
CA PRO A 273 -4.61 15.85 14.24
C PRO A 273 -4.34 14.75 15.28
N GLN A 274 -5.38 14.25 15.94
CA GLN A 274 -5.27 13.11 16.86
C GLN A 274 -5.26 11.80 16.09
N LYS A 275 -6.21 11.58 15.18
CA LYS A 275 -6.28 10.35 14.37
C LYS A 275 -4.97 10.11 13.60
N ARG A 276 -4.41 11.16 13.00
CA ARG A 276 -3.12 11.15 12.31
C ARG A 276 -2.01 10.56 13.17
N ASP A 277 -1.92 10.94 14.45
CA ASP A 277 -0.87 10.41 15.32
C ASP A 277 -1.04 8.89 15.53
N PHE A 278 -2.27 8.38 15.65
CA PHE A 278 -2.52 6.93 15.75
C PHE A 278 -2.31 6.19 14.42
N TYR A 279 -2.67 6.81 13.29
CA TYR A 279 -2.38 6.31 11.95
C TYR A 279 -0.89 6.23 11.67
N GLN A 280 -0.14 7.26 12.05
CA GLN A 280 1.32 7.27 11.97
C GLN A 280 1.97 6.30 12.96
N LEU A 281 1.39 6.08 14.14
CA LEU A 281 1.91 5.10 15.12
C LEU A 281 1.98 3.69 14.52
N TYR A 282 0.99 3.28 13.73
CA TYR A 282 1.02 1.99 13.03
C TYR A 282 2.23 1.87 12.10
N HIS A 283 2.45 2.86 11.23
CA HIS A 283 3.59 2.85 10.31
C HIS A 283 4.93 2.97 11.04
N LEU A 284 5.01 3.76 12.11
CA LEU A 284 6.22 3.89 12.93
C LEU A 284 6.57 2.59 13.66
N LEU A 285 5.58 1.86 14.18
CA LEU A 285 5.78 0.52 14.74
C LEU A 285 6.25 -0.45 13.65
N ASN A 286 5.66 -0.40 12.45
CA ASN A 286 6.13 -1.21 11.32
C ASN A 286 7.60 -0.91 10.97
N HIS A 287 7.97 0.38 10.91
CA HIS A 287 9.35 0.79 10.64
C HIS A 287 10.31 0.41 11.77
N LEU A 288 9.87 0.47 13.03
CA LEU A 288 10.63 -0.05 14.17
C LEU A 288 10.90 -1.55 14.02
N ASN A 289 9.89 -2.33 13.60
CA ASN A 289 10.01 -3.76 13.37
C ASN A 289 10.95 -4.11 12.20
N LEU A 290 10.97 -3.30 11.13
CA LEU A 290 11.76 -3.58 9.92
C LEU A 290 13.18 -3.00 9.96
N PHE A 291 13.34 -1.81 10.52
CA PHE A 291 14.57 -1.01 10.42
C PHE A 291 15.19 -0.68 11.79
N GLY A 292 14.52 -1.03 12.89
CA GLY A 292 15.07 -1.01 14.23
C GLY A 292 15.01 0.35 14.94
N ARG A 293 15.94 0.53 15.89
CA ARG A 293 15.83 1.52 16.99
C ARG A 293 15.75 2.99 16.56
N SER A 294 16.08 3.34 15.32
CA SER A 294 15.96 4.72 14.83
C SER A 294 14.53 5.26 14.91
N TYR A 295 13.52 4.38 14.81
CA TYR A 295 12.11 4.75 14.89
C TYR A 295 11.53 4.74 16.31
N PHE A 296 12.26 4.17 17.29
CA PHE A 296 11.79 4.00 18.65
C PHE A 296 11.41 5.33 19.32
N GLY A 297 12.21 6.37 19.15
CA GLY A 297 11.93 7.69 19.72
C GLY A 297 10.61 8.30 19.23
N ASN A 298 10.25 8.08 17.96
CA ASN A 298 9.00 8.56 17.37
C ASN A 298 7.79 7.82 17.95
N VAL A 299 7.89 6.49 18.09
CA VAL A 299 6.88 5.63 18.74
C VAL A 299 6.63 6.10 20.17
N ILE A 300 7.69 6.23 20.98
CA ILE A 300 7.58 6.66 22.39
C ILE A 300 6.98 8.05 22.52
N ARG A 301 7.31 8.98 21.60
CA ARG A 301 6.75 10.33 21.60
C ARG A 301 5.23 10.33 21.45
N ILE A 302 4.69 9.52 20.54
CA ILE A 302 3.24 9.40 20.36
C ILE A 302 2.61 8.75 21.59
N ILE A 303 3.16 7.64 22.07
CA ILE A 303 2.64 6.94 23.26
C ILE A 303 2.51 7.92 24.44
N ARG A 304 3.57 8.68 24.75
CA ARG A 304 3.61 9.64 25.86
C ARG A 304 2.63 10.81 25.71
N LYS A 305 2.17 11.12 24.50
CA LYS A 305 1.22 12.22 24.27
C LYS A 305 -0.19 11.86 24.75
N TYR A 306 -0.53 10.57 24.79
CA TYR A 306 -1.90 10.09 24.99
C TYR A 306 -2.09 9.24 26.26
N VAL A 307 -1.06 9.10 27.10
CA VAL A 307 -1.08 8.38 28.40
C VAL A 307 -0.65 9.24 29.56
#